data_AF-A0A0F9A9J0-F1
#
_entry.id   AF-A0A0F9A9J0-F1
#
_cell.length_a   1.000
_cell.length_b   1.000
_cell.length_c   1.000
_cell.angle_alpha   90.00
_cell.angle_beta   90.00
_cell.angle_gamma   90.00
#
_symmetry.space_group_name_H-M   'P 1'
#
loop_
_entity.id
_entity.type
_entity.pdbx_description
1 polymer ?
#
loop_
_entity_poly.entity_id
_entity_poly.type
_entity_poly.pdbx_seq_one_letter_code
_entity_poly.pdbx_strand_id
1 'polypeptide(L)' 'MDLVLNPDLTNRILDIPYNYHLTAAKKLVDMGVDMIWIGDDVGAQETMMISPAQWREIFKPRMANFISALKQVNPEV' A
#
# COMPACT_ATOMS: atom_id res chain seq x y z
N MET A 1 -6.30 16.66 -11.37
CA MET A 1 -6.26 16.38 -9.92
C MET A 1 -4.91 15.73 -9.59
N ASP A 2 -4.33 15.99 -8.42
CA ASP A 2 -2.87 15.90 -8.17
C ASP A 2 -2.18 14.59 -8.57
N LEU A 3 -2.87 13.46 -8.50
CA LEU A 3 -2.40 12.14 -8.96
C LEU A 3 -1.85 12.13 -10.40
N VAL A 4 -2.34 13.03 -11.26
CA VAL A 4 -1.88 13.20 -12.66
C VAL A 4 -1.02 14.43 -12.84
N LEU A 5 -1.40 15.53 -12.20
CA LEU A 5 -0.82 16.84 -12.49
C LEU A 5 0.49 17.07 -11.72
N ASN A 6 0.65 16.42 -10.57
CA ASN A 6 1.76 16.63 -9.65
C ASN A 6 2.29 15.27 -9.14
N PRO A 7 2.95 14.46 -9.99
CA PRO A 7 3.42 13.13 -9.61
C PRO A 7 4.43 13.16 -8.45
N ASP A 8 5.31 14.16 -8.39
CA ASP A 8 6.28 14.29 -7.30
C ASP A 8 5.59 14.54 -5.96
N LEU A 9 4.62 15.46 -5.94
CA LEU A 9 3.83 15.75 -4.75
C LEU A 9 3.01 14.52 -4.34
N THR A 10 2.38 13.86 -5.29
CA THR A 10 1.61 12.63 -5.09
C THR A 10 2.45 11.55 -4.43
N ASN A 11 3.62 11.24 -4.99
CA ASN A 11 4.51 10.23 -4.44
C ASN A 11 4.97 10.63 -3.03
N ARG A 12 5.33 11.90 -2.83
CA ARG A 12 5.76 12.39 -1.52
C ARG A 12 4.67 12.25 -0.46
N ILE A 13 3.42 12.57 -0.80
CA ILE A 13 2.28 12.42 0.11
C ILE A 13 2.01 10.96 0.41
N LEU A 14 2.00 10.08 -0.61
CA LEU A 14 1.73 8.65 -0.44
C LEU A 14 2.82 7.90 0.34
N ASP A 15 4.07 8.35 0.25
CA ASP A 15 5.19 7.73 0.98
C ASP A 15 5.07 7.92 2.50
N ILE A 16 4.39 8.97 2.97
CA ILE A 16 4.23 9.24 4.41
C ILE A 16 3.40 8.14 5.11
N PRO A 17 2.12 7.91 4.75
CA PRO A 17 1.33 6.85 5.38
C PRO A 17 1.90 5.47 5.06
N TYR A 18 2.44 5.27 3.84
CA TYR A 18 3.08 4.01 3.48
C TYR A 18 4.22 3.63 4.43
N ASN A 19 5.16 4.54 4.71
CA ASN A 19 6.28 4.26 5.61
C ASN A 19 5.83 4.02 7.06
N TYR A 20 4.82 4.75 7.51
CA TYR A 20 4.21 4.53 8.82
C TYR A 20 3.60 3.12 8.92
N HIS A 21 2.73 2.76 7.99
CA HIS A 21 2.06 1.45 7.98
C HIS A 21 3.05 0.30 7.80
N LEU A 22 4.08 0.47 6.97
CA LEU A 22 5.09 -0.57 6.78
C LEU A 22 5.86 -0.83 8.07
N THR A 23 6.23 0.24 8.78
CA THR A 23 6.92 0.13 10.07
C THR A 23 6.03 -0.52 11.12
N ALA A 24 4.77 -0.11 11.21
CA ALA A 24 3.81 -0.68 12.14
C ALA A 24 3.56 -2.17 11.85
N ALA A 25 3.32 -2.53 10.59
CA ALA A 25 3.06 -3.91 10.20
C ALA A 25 4.28 -4.81 10.43
N LYS A 26 5.51 -4.36 10.15
CA LYS A 26 6.72 -5.13 10.50
C LYS A 26 6.79 -5.43 12.00
N LYS A 27 6.50 -4.45 12.86
CA LYS A 27 6.46 -4.66 14.31
C LYS A 27 5.39 -5.68 14.72
N LEU A 28 4.21 -5.63 14.11
CA LEU A 28 3.15 -6.61 14.37
C LEU A 28 3.59 -8.02 13.96
N VAL A 29 4.24 -8.16 12.80
CA VAL A 29 4.81 -9.44 12.35
C VAL A 29 5.88 -9.94 13.32
N ASP A 30 6.78 -9.09 13.78
CA ASP A 30 7.80 -9.42 14.79
C ASP A 30 7.18 -9.86 16.13
N MET A 31 5.99 -9.35 16.47
CA MET A 31 5.23 -9.74 17.66
C MET A 31 4.50 -11.09 17.51
N GLY A 32 4.54 -11.71 16.34
CA GLY A 32 3.98 -13.05 16.11
C GLY A 32 2.48 -13.08 15.80
N VAL A 33 1.94 -12.04 15.16
CA VAL A 33 0.55 -12.11 14.64
C VAL A 33 0.42 -13.16 13.54
N ASP A 34 -0.72 -13.84 13.48
CA ASP A 34 -0.98 -14.87 12.46
C ASP A 34 -1.30 -14.28 11.07
N MET A 35 -1.74 -13.02 11.00
CA MET A 35 -2.13 -12.37 9.75
C MET A 35 -2.03 -10.85 9.85
N ILE A 36 -1.70 -10.20 8.73
CA ILE A 36 -1.86 -8.75 8.55
C ILE A 36 -2.98 -8.49 7.55
N TRP A 37 -3.99 -7.73 7.99
CA TRP A 37 -5.06 -7.26 7.11
C TRP A 37 -4.77 -5.82 6.65
N ILE A 38 -4.85 -5.61 5.33
CA ILE A 38 -4.71 -4.30 4.69
C ILE A 38 -6.00 -3.98 3.93
N GLY A 39 -6.46 -2.74 4.06
CA GLY A 39 -7.63 -2.23 3.34
C GLY A 39 -7.26 -0.97 2.59
N ASP A 40 -7.64 -0.90 1.32
CA ASP A 40 -7.52 0.29 0.49
C ASP A 40 -8.82 0.44 -0.31
N ASP A 41 -9.59 1.48 0.03
CA ASP A 41 -10.89 1.75 -0.58
C ASP A 41 -10.68 2.47 -1.91
N VAL A 42 -10.37 1.71 -2.96
CA VAL A 42 -10.18 2.22 -4.34
C VAL A 42 -11.34 1.86 -5.27
N GLY A 43 -12.30 1.08 -4.78
CA GLY A 43 -13.51 0.68 -5.48
C GLY A 43 -14.70 1.61 -5.22
N ALA A 44 -15.58 1.71 -6.20
CA ALA A 44 -16.94 2.23 -6.10
C ALA A 44 -17.95 1.07 -6.33
N GLN A 45 -19.25 1.36 -6.40
CA GLN A 45 -20.29 0.33 -6.54
C GLN A 45 -20.07 -0.63 -7.73
N GLU A 46 -19.69 -0.11 -8.90
CA GLU A 46 -19.56 -0.90 -10.14
C GLU A 46 -18.21 -0.72 -10.86
N THR A 47 -17.35 0.19 -10.37
CA THR A 47 -16.09 0.56 -11.02
C THR A 47 -15.03 0.97 -9.99
N MET A 48 -13.81 1.29 -10.41
CA MET A 48 -12.80 1.88 -9.53
C MET A 48 -12.95 3.40 -9.45
N MET A 49 -12.65 3.99 -8.29
CA MET A 49 -12.58 5.45 -8.12
C MET A 49 -11.38 6.08 -8.85
N ILE A 50 -10.36 5.28 -9.11
CA ILE A 50 -9.17 5.64 -9.92
C ILE A 50 -9.09 4.72 -11.12
N SER A 51 -8.57 5.20 -12.25
CA SER A 51 -8.48 4.32 -13.42
C SER A 51 -7.58 3.09 -13.11
N PRO A 52 -7.90 1.91 -13.64
CA PRO A 52 -7.07 0.72 -13.43
C PRO A 52 -5.61 0.91 -13.86
N ALA A 53 -5.36 1.76 -14.87
CA ALA A 53 -4.01 2.10 -15.32
C ALA A 53 -3.25 2.90 -14.25
N GLN A 54 -3.86 3.95 -13.70
CA GLN A 54 -3.26 4.75 -12.63
C GLN A 54 -3.05 3.94 -11.35
N TRP A 55 -3.98 3.05 -10.99
CA TRP A 55 -3.78 2.17 -9.84
C TRP A 55 -2.55 1.26 -10.02
N ARG A 56 -2.38 0.68 -11.21
CA ARG A 56 -1.24 -0.17 -11.53
C ARG A 56 0.09 0.58 -11.50
N GLU A 57 0.07 1.86 -11.87
CA GLU A 57 1.25 2.72 -11.85
C GLU A 57 1.62 3.17 -10.43
N ILE A 58 0.65 3.64 -9.65
CA ILE A 58 0.91 4.35 -8.39
C ILE A 58 0.82 3.44 -7.16
N PHE A 59 -0.22 2.61 -7.07
CA PHE A 59 -0.57 1.91 -5.83
C PHE A 59 -0.13 0.45 -5.82
N LYS A 60 -0.30 -0.26 -6.95
CA LYS A 60 0.06 -1.68 -7.05
C LYS A 60 1.53 -1.97 -6.66
N PRO A 61 2.54 -1.17 -7.08
CA PRO A 61 3.93 -1.45 -6.69
C PRO A 61 4.18 -1.28 -5.19
N ARG A 62 3.52 -0.30 -4.55
CA ARG A 62 3.61 -0.08 -3.10
C ARG A 62 3.00 -1.24 -2.33
N MET A 63 1.85 -1.74 -2.78
CA MET A 63 1.19 -2.91 -2.20
C MET A 63 2.06 -4.17 -2.32
N ALA A 64 2.62 -4.41 -3.51
CA ALA A 64 3.52 -5.53 -3.75
C ALA A 64 4.76 -5.46 -2.85
N ASN A 65 5.37 -4.27 -2.74
CA ASN A 65 6.49 -4.07 -1.83
C ASN A 65 6.09 -4.34 -0.37
N PHE A 66 4.98 -3.76 0.10
CA PHE A 66 4.48 -3.92 1.46
C PHE A 66 4.34 -5.41 1.83
N ILE A 67 3.62 -6.18 1.01
CA ILE A 67 3.43 -7.62 1.23
C ILE A 67 4.77 -8.36 1.22
N SER A 68 5.64 -8.08 0.23
CA SER A 68 6.94 -8.75 0.14
C SER A 68 7.84 -8.45 1.34
N ALA A 69 7.80 -7.22 1.86
CA ALA A 69 8.61 -6.79 2.98
C ALA A 69 8.15 -7.43 4.30
N LEU A 70 6.85 -7.71 4.45
CA LEU A 70 6.33 -8.46 5.61
C LEU A 70 6.68 -9.94 5.51
N LYS A 71 6.53 -10.54 4.32
CA LYS A 71 6.92 -11.95 4.09
C LYS A 71 8.42 -12.20 4.24
N GLN A 72 9.26 -11.18 4.06
CA GLN A 72 10.69 -11.26 4.40
C GLN A 72 10.95 -11.32 5.91
N VAL A 73 10.07 -10.73 6.73
CA VAL A 73 10.17 -10.82 8.19
C VAL A 73 9.66 -12.18 8.67
N ASN A 74 8.47 -12.58 8.20
CA ASN A 74 7.90 -13.90 8.47
C ASN A 74 7.16 -14.41 7.21
N PRO A 75 7.63 -15.48 6.53
CA PRO A 75 6.98 -16.01 5.32
C PRO A 75 5.53 -16.49 5.53
N GLU A 76 5.18 -16.85 6.77
CA GLU A 76 3.90 -17.45 7.16
C GLU A 76 2.78 -16.43 7.39
N VAL A 77 3.09 -15.12 7.41
CA VAL A 77 2.09 -14.04 7.50
C VAL A 77 1.46 -13.67 6.15
#